data_AF-A0A7C1RKT1-F1
#
_entry.id   AF-A0A7C1RKT1-F1
#
_cell.length_a   1.000
_cell.length_b   1.000
_cell.length_c   1.000
_cell.angle_alpha   90.00
_cell.angle_beta   90.00
_cell.angle_gamma   90.00
#
_symmetry.space_group_name_H-M   'P 1'
#
loop_
_entity.id
_entity.type
_entity.pdbx_description
1 polymer ?
#
loop_
_entity_poly.entity_id
_entity_poly.type
_entity_poly.pdbx_seq_one_letter_code
_entity_poly.pdbx_strand_id
1 'polypeptide(L)'
;TRGWLRYRLPRRMVRHNSLPVCVGQKQKWFLLRMLSPDAQVRVDGTDSPEFDGWQWVSYWYPLGQVVSFKREVYRRALRELAPRLFYNMEQWHRSEHNRRLKEQAK
;
A
#
# COMPACT_ATOMS: atom_id res chain seq x y z
N THR A 1 6.20 4.45 7.25
CA THR A 1 7.15 5.55 7.05
C THR A 1 7.50 6.15 8.39
N ARG A 2 8.75 6.57 8.58
CA ARG A 2 9.25 7.17 9.83
C ARG A 2 8.55 8.50 10.12
N GLY A 3 8.30 9.28 9.06
CA GLY A 3 7.63 10.58 9.14
C GLY A 3 6.24 10.63 8.52
N TRP A 4 5.59 11.77 8.72
CA TRP A 4 4.33 12.12 8.09
C TRP A 4 4.54 12.64 6.67
N LEU A 5 3.83 12.05 5.72
CA LEU A 5 3.75 12.52 4.34
C LEU A 5 2.48 13.38 4.17
N ARG A 6 2.53 14.36 3.27
CA ARG A 6 1.43 15.31 3.05
C ARG A 6 1.22 15.56 1.57
N TYR A 7 -0.04 15.72 1.19
CA TYR A 7 -0.42 16.28 -0.10
C TYR A 7 -1.51 17.32 0.08
N ARG A 8 -1.65 18.20 -0.92
CA ARG A 8 -2.75 19.16 -1.00
C ARG A 8 -3.74 18.72 -2.07
N LEU A 9 -5.02 18.96 -1.83
CA LEU A 9 -6.05 18.74 -2.83
C LEU A 9 -5.96 19.83 -3.92
N PRO A 10 -6.19 19.49 -5.20
CA PRO A 10 -6.41 20.50 -6.24
C PRO A 10 -7.58 21.40 -5.85
N ARG A 11 -7.50 22.71 -6.19
CA ARG A 11 -8.53 23.70 -5.82
C ARG A 11 -9.96 23.24 -6.12
N ARG A 12 -10.19 22.64 -7.29
CA ARG A 12 -11.50 22.11 -7.72
C ARG A 12 -12.06 20.96 -6.88
N MET A 13 -11.21 20.27 -6.11
CA MET A 13 -11.60 19.15 -5.23
C MET A 13 -11.77 19.59 -3.77
N VAL A 14 -11.47 20.84 -3.45
CA VAL A 14 -11.68 21.39 -2.10
C VAL A 14 -13.16 21.69 -1.93
N ARG A 15 -13.81 21.05 -0.95
CA ARG A 15 -15.20 21.32 -0.61
C ARG A 15 -15.25 22.56 0.29
N HIS A 16 -15.89 23.61 -0.20
CA HIS A 16 -16.04 24.88 0.53
C HIS A 16 -17.29 24.92 1.43
N ASN A 17 -18.20 23.95 1.26
CA ASN A 17 -19.46 23.87 2.02
C ASN A 17 -19.28 23.18 3.39
N SER A 18 -18.05 22.84 3.78
CA SER A 18 -17.73 22.22 5.06
C SER A 18 -16.70 23.07 5.80
N LEU A 19 -17.03 23.48 7.02
CA LEU A 19 -16.10 24.14 7.94
C LEU A 19 -15.63 23.14 9.01
N PRO A 20 -14.32 23.00 9.26
CA PRO A 20 -13.20 23.70 8.60
C PRO A 20 -12.89 23.16 7.19
N VAL A 21 -12.37 24.02 6.33
CA VAL A 21 -12.01 23.66 4.95
C VAL A 21 -10.85 22.66 4.95
N CYS A 22 -11.10 21.44 4.44
CA CYS A 22 -10.07 20.42 4.27
C CYS A 22 -9.26 20.67 2.99
N VAL A 23 -7.99 21.04 3.14
CA VAL A 23 -7.10 21.40 2.02
C VAL A 23 -6.19 20.26 1.55
N GLY A 24 -6.25 19.09 2.19
CA GLY A 24 -5.30 18.01 1.97
C GLY A 24 -5.33 16.96 3.07
N GLN A 25 -4.34 16.06 3.05
CA GLN A 25 -4.20 15.03 4.08
C GLN A 25 -2.76 14.91 4.55
N LYS A 26 -2.62 14.49 5.81
CA LYS A 26 -1.37 14.13 6.48
C LYS A 26 -1.44 12.63 6.80
N GLN A 27 -0.51 11.85 6.26
CA GLN A 27 -0.60 10.39 6.24
C GLN A 27 0.68 9.73 6.78
N LYS A 28 0.51 8.61 7.48
CA LYS A 28 1.56 7.63 7.77
C LYS A 28 1.30 6.37 6.97
N TRP A 29 2.34 5.81 6.37
CA TRP A 29 2.24 4.63 5.53
C TRP A 29 2.79 3.40 6.23
N PHE A 30 2.15 2.26 6.06
CA PHE A 30 2.57 0.98 6.63
C PHE A 30 2.79 -0.04 5.51
N LEU A 31 3.80 -0.90 5.70
CA LEU A 31 4.01 -2.05 4.83
C LEU A 31 3.51 -3.28 5.58
N LEU A 32 2.55 -3.98 5.00
CA LEU A 32 1.93 -5.17 5.59
C LEU A 32 2.19 -6.37 4.70
N ARG A 33 2.36 -7.54 5.31
CA ARG A 33 2.38 -8.82 4.62
C ARG A 33 1.06 -9.53 4.92
N MET A 34 0.39 -9.98 3.88
CA MET A 34 -0.79 -10.79 4.03
C MET A 34 -0.41 -12.22 4.45
N LEU A 35 -1.00 -12.69 5.56
CA LEU A 35 -0.77 -14.04 6.10
C LEU A 35 -1.94 -14.98 5.80
N SER A 36 -3.12 -14.42 5.56
CA SER A 36 -4.32 -15.14 5.20
C SER A 36 -4.40 -15.42 3.70
N PRO A 37 -5.24 -16.37 3.26
CA PRO A 37 -5.58 -16.55 1.85
C PRO A 37 -6.29 -15.33 1.25
N ASP A 38 -6.08 -15.10 -0.05
CA ASP A 38 -6.67 -14.00 -0.83
C ASP A 38 -8.20 -13.91 -0.70
N ALA A 39 -8.88 -15.05 -0.63
CA ALA A 39 -10.33 -15.14 -0.47
C ALA A 39 -10.88 -14.52 0.83
N GLN A 40 -10.03 -14.23 1.83
CA GLN A 40 -10.45 -13.58 3.07
C GLN A 40 -10.55 -12.05 2.96
N VAL A 41 -10.04 -11.44 1.89
CA VAL A 41 -10.12 -9.99 1.71
C VAL A 41 -11.51 -9.62 1.20
N ARG A 42 -12.30 -8.96 2.05
CA ARG A 42 -13.59 -8.38 1.68
C ARG A 42 -13.51 -6.86 1.70
N VAL A 43 -13.97 -6.22 0.63
CA VAL A 43 -13.97 -4.75 0.47
C VAL A 43 -15.37 -4.14 0.45
N ASP A 44 -16.41 -4.99 0.49
CA ASP A 44 -17.83 -4.69 0.34
C ASP A 44 -18.61 -4.77 1.67
N GLY A 45 -17.91 -4.86 2.80
CA GLY A 45 -18.52 -5.09 4.12
C GLY A 45 -19.20 -3.87 4.76
N THR A 46 -19.37 -2.76 4.04
CA THR A 46 -19.92 -1.50 4.57
C THR A 46 -20.96 -0.93 3.62
N ASP A 47 -21.94 -0.18 4.13
CA ASP A 47 -23.02 0.44 3.33
C ASP A 47 -22.54 1.40 2.22
N SER A 48 -21.30 1.89 2.34
CA SER A 48 -20.67 2.77 1.35
C SER A 48 -19.21 2.37 1.17
N PRO A 49 -18.93 1.28 0.42
CA PRO A 49 -17.59 0.73 0.27
C PRO A 49 -16.67 1.70 -0.47
N GLU A 50 -15.39 1.77 -0.06
CA GLU A 50 -14.38 2.60 -0.74
C GLU A 50 -13.89 1.95 -2.05
N PHE A 51 -13.93 0.62 -2.13
CA PHE A 51 -13.38 -0.15 -3.23
C PHE A 51 -14.41 -1.14 -3.80
N ASP A 52 -14.46 -1.25 -5.11
CA ASP A 52 -15.27 -2.25 -5.82
C ASP A 52 -14.59 -3.63 -5.85
N GLY A 53 -13.26 -3.66 -5.75
CA GLY A 53 -12.45 -4.86 -5.82
C GLY A 53 -10.96 -4.57 -5.63
N TRP A 54 -10.13 -5.61 -5.71
CA TRP A 54 -8.69 -5.50 -5.54
C TRP A 54 -7.96 -6.54 -6.40
N GLN A 55 -6.69 -6.28 -6.67
CA GLN A 55 -5.80 -7.21 -7.38
C GLN A 55 -4.36 -6.99 -6.94
N TRP A 56 -3.56 -8.05 -6.98
CA TRP A 56 -2.10 -7.92 -6.82
C TRP A 56 -1.49 -7.27 -8.05
N VAL A 57 -0.59 -6.31 -7.83
CA VAL A 57 0.13 -5.60 -8.90
C VAL A 57 1.62 -5.53 -8.56
N SER A 58 2.46 -5.29 -9.57
CA SER A 58 3.87 -5.04 -9.35
C SER A 58 4.09 -3.83 -8.43
N TYR A 59 5.10 -3.90 -7.57
CA TYR A 59 5.32 -2.92 -6.50
C TYR A 59 5.36 -1.45 -6.96
N TRP A 60 5.91 -1.19 -8.16
CA TRP A 60 6.04 0.16 -8.72
C TRP A 60 4.84 0.60 -9.56
N TYR A 61 3.92 -0.31 -9.90
CA TYR A 61 2.76 -0.05 -10.76
C TYR A 61 1.88 1.12 -10.27
N PRO A 62 1.57 1.26 -8.96
CA PRO A 62 0.73 2.36 -8.48
C PRO A 62 1.27 3.76 -8.79
N LEU A 63 2.58 3.93 -9.02
CA LEU A 63 3.15 5.24 -9.36
C LEU A 63 2.70 5.78 -10.72
N GLY A 64 2.34 4.90 -11.65
CA GLY A 64 1.81 5.27 -12.96
C GLY A 64 0.29 5.51 -12.97
N GLN A 65 -0.44 4.86 -12.07
CA GLN A 65 -1.91 4.87 -12.06
C GLN A 65 -2.53 5.85 -11.05
N VAL A 66 -1.78 6.21 -10.00
CA VAL A 66 -2.32 7.05 -8.95
C VAL A 66 -2.60 8.47 -9.46
N VAL A 67 -3.69 9.06 -8.96
CA VAL A 67 -4.05 10.46 -9.21
C VAL A 67 -2.88 11.42 -8.96
N SER A 68 -2.75 12.41 -9.82
CA SER A 68 -1.55 13.24 -9.95
C SER A 68 -1.06 13.87 -8.63
N PHE A 69 -1.99 14.37 -7.81
CA PHE A 69 -1.68 15.04 -6.55
C PHE A 69 -1.23 14.09 -5.42
N LYS A 70 -1.46 12.79 -5.54
CA LYS A 70 -0.95 11.77 -4.58
C LYS A 70 0.38 11.14 -5.02
N ARG A 71 0.80 11.33 -6.27
CA ARG A 71 1.95 10.63 -6.88
C ARG A 71 3.26 10.79 -6.10
N GLU A 72 3.57 12.00 -5.63
CA GLU A 72 4.78 12.24 -4.85
C GLU A 72 4.74 11.57 -3.47
N VAL A 73 3.59 11.57 -2.80
CA VAL A 73 3.41 10.87 -1.52
C VAL A 73 3.61 9.37 -1.71
N TYR A 74 3.02 8.79 -2.75
CA TYR A 74 3.23 7.37 -3.09
C TYR A 74 4.70 7.08 -3.40
N ARG A 75 5.35 7.91 -4.23
CA ARG A 75 6.77 7.76 -4.59
C ARG A 75 7.65 7.72 -3.34
N ARG A 76 7.45 8.65 -2.41
CA ARG A 76 8.22 8.71 -1.15
C ARG A 76 7.93 7.52 -0.26
N ALA A 77 6.65 7.16 -0.10
CA ALA A 77 6.27 6.02 0.73
C ALA A 77 6.87 4.71 0.21
N LEU A 78 6.73 4.42 -1.09
CA LEU A 78 7.24 3.19 -1.70
C LEU A 78 8.76 3.15 -1.68
N ARG A 79 9.45 4.26 -2.00
CA ARG A 79 10.92 4.31 -1.90
C ARG A 79 11.43 4.05 -0.47
N GLU A 80 10.74 4.59 0.54
CA GLU A 80 11.14 4.39 1.93
C GLU A 80 10.89 2.95 2.42
N LEU A 81 9.84 2.30 1.91
CA LEU A 81 9.44 0.95 2.31
C LEU A 81 10.15 -0.16 1.51
N ALA A 82 10.62 0.15 0.30
CA ALA A 82 11.27 -0.78 -0.62
C ALA A 82 12.40 -1.60 0.01
N PRO A 83 13.39 -1.03 0.75
CA PRO A 83 14.49 -1.81 1.29
C PRO A 83 14.02 -2.93 2.22
N ARG A 84 12.97 -2.67 3.01
CA ARG A 84 12.39 -3.69 3.92
C ARG A 84 11.64 -4.77 3.15
N LEU A 85 10.94 -4.41 2.07
CA LEU A 85 10.25 -5.39 1.25
C LEU A 85 11.24 -6.35 0.58
N PHE A 86 12.26 -5.82 -0.10
CA PHE A 86 13.22 -6.64 -0.84
C PHE A 86 14.07 -7.52 0.08
N TYR A 87 14.52 -6.97 1.21
CA TYR A 87 15.19 -7.77 2.24
C TYR A 87 14.30 -8.92 2.72
N ASN A 88 13.04 -8.64 3.07
CA ASN A 88 12.13 -9.68 3.55
C ASN A 88 11.83 -10.75 2.49
N MET A 89 11.74 -10.38 1.21
CA MET A 89 11.54 -11.34 0.13
C MET A 89 12.74 -12.27 -0.04
N GLU A 90 13.96 -11.75 -0.01
CA GLU A 90 15.18 -12.58 -0.08
C GLU A 90 15.26 -13.58 1.07
N GLN A 91 14.97 -13.14 2.30
CA GLN A 91 14.94 -14.01 3.46
C GLN A 91 13.88 -15.10 3.34
N TRP A 92 12.70 -14.75 2.83
CA TRP A 92 11.61 -15.72 2.64
C TRP A 92 11.93 -16.77 1.57
N HIS A 93 12.46 -16.35 0.42
CA HIS A 93 12.89 -17.29 -0.62
C HIS A 93 13.92 -18.28 -0.10
N ARG A 94 14.87 -17.80 0.72
CA ARG A 94 15.85 -18.65 1.40
C ARG A 94 15.19 -19.64 2.37
N SER A 95 14.24 -19.18 3.19
CA SER A 95 13.56 -20.07 4.15
C SER A 95 12.72 -21.14 3.46
N GLU A 96 11.98 -20.78 2.40
CA GLU A 96 11.18 -21.74 1.63
C GLU A 96 12.04 -22.76 0.91
N HIS A 97 13.17 -22.34 0.34
CA HIS A 97 14.13 -23.23 -0.30
C HIS A 97 14.65 -24.27 0.71
N ASN A 98 15.07 -23.81 1.90
CA ASN A 98 15.53 -24.69 2.97
C ASN A 98 14.44 -25.63 3.49
N ARG A 99 13.18 -25.17 3.54
CA ARG A 99 12.04 -26.00 3.94
C ARG A 99 11.82 -27.15 2.95
N ARG A 100 11.83 -26.86 1.65
CA ARG A 100 11.67 -27.86 0.59
C ARG A 100 12.78 -28.91 0.58
N LEU A 101 14.04 -28.49 0.78
CA LEU A 101 15.17 -29.42 0.88
C LEU A 101 15.03 -30.38 2.06
N LYS A 102 14.53 -29.88 3.21
CA LYS A 102 14.26 -30.74 4.39
C LYS A 102 13.11 -31.71 4.18
N GLU A 103 12.08 -31.31 3.43
CA GLU A 103 10.94 -32.17 3.08
C GLU A 103 11.35 -33.28 2.09
N GLN A 104 12.32 -33.03 1.20
CA GLN A 104 12.84 -34.03 0.25
C GLN A 104 13.87 -35.00 0.86
N ALA A 105 14.55 -34.59 1.93
CA ALA A 105 15.53 -35.42 2.64
C ALA A 105 14.88 -36.36 3.69
N LYS A 106 13.54 -36.43 3.73
CA LYS A 106 12.75 -37.20 4.68
C LYS A 106 11.90 -38.23 3.95
#